data_AF-A0A2V7I5M8-F1
#
_entry.id   AF-A0A2V7I5M8-F1
#
_cell.length_a   1.000
_cell.length_b   1.000
_cell.length_c   1.000
_cell.angle_alpha   90.00
_cell.angle_beta   90.00
_cell.angle_gamma   90.00
#
_symmetry.space_group_name_H-M   'P 1'
#
loop_
_entity.id
_entity.type
_entity.pdbx_description
1 polymer ?
#
loop_
_entity_poly.entity_id
_entity_poly.type
_entity_poly.pdbx_seq_one_letter_code
_entity_poly.pdbx_strand_id
1 'polypeptide(L)' 'MKRKIPWLPGEVQPGQKTERCPRCGAKKMIPWTLRRDPQRVILLRTWVCTACQTTEERPEAE' A
#
# COMPACT_ATOMS: atom_id res chain seq x y z
N MET A 1 12.73 -16.16 -2.75
CA MET A 1 11.64 -15.16 -2.63
C MET A 1 10.95 -15.35 -1.28
N LYS A 2 10.63 -14.29 -0.52
CA LYS A 2 9.84 -14.42 0.72
C LYS A 2 8.42 -14.87 0.38
N ARG A 3 7.87 -15.77 1.21
CA ARG A 3 6.49 -16.21 1.07
C ARG A 3 5.55 -15.02 1.30
N LYS A 4 4.56 -14.87 0.42
CA LYS A 4 3.60 -13.77 0.52
C LYS A 4 2.65 -14.00 1.71
N ILE A 5 2.32 -12.93 2.41
CA ILE A 5 1.30 -12.84 3.45
C ILE A 5 -0.07 -12.96 2.77
N PRO A 6 -0.90 -13.97 3.10
CA PRO A 6 -2.11 -14.29 2.36
C PRO A 6 -3.18 -13.20 2.35
N TRP A 7 -3.30 -12.43 3.44
CA TRP A 7 -4.34 -11.40 3.58
C TRP A 7 -3.92 -10.02 3.03
N LEU A 8 -2.67 -9.87 2.58
CA LEU A 8 -2.23 -8.66 1.90
C LEU A 8 -2.44 -8.81 0.39
N PRO A 9 -2.72 -7.70 -0.32
CA PRO A 9 -2.80 -7.71 -1.78
C PRO A 9 -1.59 -8.39 -2.43
N GLY A 10 -1.86 -9.45 -3.18
CA GLY A 10 -0.86 -10.22 -3.92
C GLY A 10 -0.71 -9.79 -5.38
N GLU A 11 -1.71 -9.08 -5.90
CA GLU A 11 -1.85 -8.70 -7.32
C GLU A 11 -2.50 -7.32 -7.45
N VAL A 12 -2.21 -6.64 -8.56
CA VAL A 12 -2.82 -5.34 -8.90
C VAL A 12 -4.10 -5.62 -9.66
N GLN A 13 -5.22 -5.04 -9.21
CA GLN A 13 -6.49 -5.16 -9.92
C GLN A 13 -6.51 -4.25 -11.16
N PRO A 14 -7.20 -4.64 -12.25
CA PRO A 14 -7.36 -3.79 -13.42
C PRO A 14 -7.89 -2.39 -13.06
N GLY A 15 -7.28 -1.35 -13.61
CA GLY A 15 -7.69 0.04 -13.35
C GLY A 15 -7.19 0.64 -12.02
N GLN A 16 -6.52 -0.12 -11.16
CA GLN A 16 -5.91 0.45 -9.95
C GLN A 16 -4.74 1.38 -10.29
N LYS A 17 -4.69 2.52 -9.60
CA LYS A 17 -3.52 3.40 -9.63
C LYS A 17 -2.34 2.71 -8.96
N THR A 18 -1.24 2.58 -9.68
CA THR A 18 0.01 1.99 -9.19
C THR A 18 1.15 3.00 -9.15
N GLU A 19 1.97 2.91 -8.11
CA GLU A 19 3.20 3.67 -7.96
C GLU A 19 4.44 2.77 -7.87
N ARG A 20 5.62 3.39 -7.95
CA ARG A 20 6.90 2.69 -7.82
C ARG A 20 7.16 2.38 -6.34
N CYS A 21 7.41 1.11 -6.04
CA CYS A 21 7.76 0.69 -4.68
C CYS A 21 9.17 1.20 -4.34
N PRO A 22 9.36 1.93 -3.22
CA PRO A 22 10.67 2.43 -2.82
C PRO A 22 11.63 1.30 -2.38
N ARG A 23 11.10 0.12 -2.04
CA ARG A 23 11.90 -1.01 -1.55
C ARG A 23 12.41 -1.94 -2.65
N CYS A 24 11.56 -2.32 -3.60
CA CYS A 24 11.93 -3.27 -4.66
C CYS A 24 11.95 -2.65 -6.07
N GLY A 25 11.56 -1.38 -6.21
CA GLY A 25 11.56 -0.66 -7.49
C GLY A 25 10.42 -1.04 -8.45
N ALA A 26 9.59 -2.04 -8.14
CA ALA A 26 8.48 -2.45 -9.01
C ALA A 26 7.33 -1.41 -9.01
N LYS A 27 6.74 -1.14 -10.19
CA LYS A 27 5.54 -0.28 -10.33
C LYS A 27 4.27 -1.03 -9.96
N LYS A 28 4.22 -1.51 -8.71
CA LYS A 28 3.19 -2.39 -8.15
C LYS A 28 2.79 -1.98 -6.72
N MET A 29 3.05 -0.73 -6.33
CA MET A 29 2.60 -0.16 -5.06
C MET A 29 1.18 0.38 -5.24
N ILE A 30 0.21 -0.11 -4.47
CA ILE A 30 -1.20 0.27 -4.58
C ILE A 30 -1.73 0.80 -3.25
N PRO A 31 -2.72 1.73 -3.25
CA PRO A 31 -3.44 2.08 -2.04
C PRO A 31 -4.32 0.90 -1.61
N TRP A 32 -4.43 0.66 -0.30
CA TRP A 32 -5.17 -0.49 0.25
C TRP A 32 -6.22 -0.05 1.26
N THR A 33 -5.82 0.32 2.47
CA THR A 33 -6.75 0.67 3.55
C THR A 33 -6.62 2.15 3.90
N LEU A 34 -7.74 2.79 4.22
CA LEU A 34 -7.79 4.13 4.79
C LEU A 34 -8.15 3.98 6.26
N ARG A 35 -7.38 4.61 7.13
CA ARG A 35 -7.70 4.70 8.56
C ARG A 35 -7.62 6.15 9.01
N ARG A 36 -8.38 6.48 10.05
CA ARG A 36 -8.24 7.74 10.77
C ARG A 36 -7.28 7.54 11.93
N ASP A 37 -6.31 8.43 12.07
CA ASP A 37 -5.43 8.46 13.23
C ASP A 37 -6.13 9.20 14.39
N PRO A 38 -6.43 8.54 15.52
CA PRO A 38 -7.20 9.16 16.59
C PRO A 38 -6.39 10.17 17.40
N GLN A 39 -5.05 10.10 17.37
CA GLN A 39 -4.20 11.02 18.11
C GLN A 39 -3.97 12.34 17.34
N ARG A 40 -3.80 12.25 16.03
CA ARG A 40 -3.47 13.41 15.17
C ARG A 40 -4.65 13.94 14.38
N VAL A 41 -5.79 13.24 14.38
CA VAL A 41 -7.00 13.61 13.62
C VAL A 41 -6.68 13.79 12.13
N ILE A 42 -5.86 12.90 11.57
CA ILE A 42 -5.52 12.87 10.15
C ILE A 42 -5.96 11.55 9.51
N LEU A 43 -6.20 11.57 8.19
CA LEU A 43 -6.39 10.35 7.41
C LEU A 43 -5.04 9.79 6.97
N LEU A 44 -4.88 8.47 7.12
CA LEU A 44 -3.70 7.73 6.68
C LEU A 44 -4.13 6.63 5.72
N ARG A 45 -3.56 6.64 4.53
CA ARG A 45 -3.67 5.56 3.54
C ARG A 45 -2.50 4.62 3.68
N THR A 46 -2.77 3.35 3.92
CA THR A 46 -1.77 2.29 3.79
C THR A 46 -1.62 1.93 2.32
N TRP A 47 -0.38 1.93 1.85
CA TRP A 47 0.04 1.47 0.54
C TRP A 47 0.74 0.13 0.66
N VAL A 48 0.50 -0.77 -0.28
CA VAL A 48 1.08 -2.12 -0.31
C VAL A 48 1.71 -2.41 -1.66
N CYS A 49 2.93 -2.95 -1.67
CA CYS A 49 3.53 -3.46 -2.90
C CYS A 49 3.09 -4.89 -3.16
N THR A 50 2.39 -5.17 -4.26
CA THR A 50 1.93 -6.54 -4.56
C THR A 50 3.07 -7.48 -4.97
N ALA A 51 4.25 -6.95 -5.29
CA ALA A 51 5.45 -7.74 -5.63
C ALA A 51 6.20 -8.24 -4.39
N CYS A 52 6.52 -7.34 -3.45
CA CYS A 52 7.35 -7.66 -2.27
C CYS A 52 6.61 -7.54 -0.93
N GLN A 53 5.34 -7.12 -0.96
CA GLN A 53 4.46 -6.90 0.20
C GLN A 53 5.06 -6.02 1.29
N THR A 54 5.87 -5.04 0.89
CA THR A 54 6.20 -3.92 1.79
C THR A 54 4.97 -3.02 1.93
N THR A 55 4.79 -2.47 3.13
CA THR A 55 3.73 -1.52 3.45
C THR A 55 4.31 -0.15 3.78
N GLU A 56 3.57 0.89 3.46
CA GLU A 56 3.92 2.28 3.79
C GLU A 56 2.65 3.04 4.13
N GLU A 57 2.65 3.76 5.25
CA GLU A 57 1.52 4.63 5.61
C GLU A 57 1.82 6.06 5.15
N ARG A 58 0.86 6.67 4.46
CA ARG A 58 0.98 8.04 3.93
C ARG A 58 -0.21 8.88 4.39
N PRO A 59 -0.01 10.16 4.73
CA PRO A 59 -1.11 11.10 4.88
C PRO A 59 -1.93 11.14 3.60
N GLU A 60 -3.25 11.09 3.75
CA GLU A 60 -4.20 11.34 2.68
C GLU A 60 -4.78 12.74 2.89
N ALA A 61 -4.89 13.53 1.82
CA ALA A 61 -5.64 14.78 1.88
C ALA A 61 -7.13 14.46 2.15
N GLU A 62 -7.78 15.28 2.98
CA GLU A 62 -9.22 15.19 3.27
C GLU A 62 -10.07 15.67 2.09
#